data_AF-A0A2E8A078-F1
#
_entry.id   AF-A0A2E8A078-F1
#
_cell.length_a   1.000
_cell.length_b   1.000
_cell.length_c   1.000
_cell.angle_alpha   90.00
_cell.angle_beta   90.00
_cell.angle_gamma   90.00
#
_symmetry.space_group_name_H-M   'P 1'
#
loop_
_entity.id
_entity.type
_entity.pdbx_description
1 polymer ?
#
loop_
_entity_poly.entity_id
_entity_poly.type
_entity_poly.pdbx_seq_one_letter_code
_entity_poly.pdbx_strand_id
1 'polypeptide(L)'
;MATLENTAPETLLTADGIPLKVSLGRSLRRSKLRGILLVLPALLFLIIIFVVPIFNLLSRSVDDTLVNRALPRTFVAFESWDRQSLPEETMFEAIFLDITTGEKYTVGKATTRMNYEKPGWRSLIKKSGRKFKKKIKDPPYRDAMIKIDKRWGDVTFWQTLGAMKDPQTLGYFLNAVDRQYDANKHVIMKEKERRVYVMLWWRTLLLSLIVTVGCLAMAYPVAHLLATLPLHYS
;
A
#
# COMPACT_ATOMS: atom_id res chain seq x y z
N MET A 1 21.62 74.91 10.66
CA MET A 1 20.38 74.23 11.08
C MET A 1 19.36 74.43 9.98
N ALA A 2 19.19 73.43 9.10
CA ALA A 2 18.10 73.39 8.13
C ALA A 2 17.26 72.16 8.46
N THR A 3 15.98 72.42 8.67
CA THR A 3 14.94 71.52 9.19
C THR A 3 14.70 70.33 8.26
N LEU A 4 14.69 69.13 8.84
CA LEU A 4 14.25 67.90 8.17
C LEU A 4 12.73 67.99 7.93
N GLU A 5 12.32 68.28 6.70
CA GLU A 5 10.95 68.09 6.27
C GLU A 5 10.64 66.59 6.26
N ASN A 6 9.84 66.18 7.24
CA ASN A 6 9.30 64.84 7.38
C ASN A 6 8.30 64.58 6.24
N THR A 7 8.77 64.02 5.13
CA THR A 7 7.93 63.55 4.03
C THR A 7 7.21 62.28 4.49
N ALA A 8 6.02 62.45 5.07
CA ALA A 8 5.07 61.34 5.20
C ALA A 8 4.84 60.74 3.81
N PRO A 9 4.79 59.40 3.66
CA PRO A 9 4.68 58.77 2.36
C PRO A 9 3.35 59.18 1.72
N GLU A 10 3.44 60.04 0.71
CA GLU A 10 2.31 60.49 -0.09
C GLU A 10 1.65 59.25 -0.69
N THR A 11 0.51 58.85 -0.12
CA THR A 11 -0.18 57.64 -0.54
C THR A 11 -0.71 57.89 -1.94
N LEU A 12 -0.07 57.29 -2.95
CA LEU A 12 -0.53 57.36 -4.34
C LEU A 12 -2.01 56.93 -4.39
N LEU A 13 -2.89 57.87 -4.75
CA LEU A 13 -4.34 57.67 -4.85
C LEU A 13 -4.70 57.37 -6.31
N THR A 14 -5.66 56.47 -6.52
CA THR A 14 -6.33 56.34 -7.83
C THR A 14 -7.25 57.54 -8.10
N ALA A 15 -7.70 57.75 -9.34
CA ALA A 15 -8.57 58.86 -9.75
C ALA A 15 -9.83 59.08 -8.87
N ASP A 16 -10.26 58.03 -8.16
CA ASP A 16 -11.43 58.04 -7.26
C ASP A 16 -11.08 58.29 -5.77
N GLY A 17 -9.85 58.72 -5.44
CA GLY A 17 -9.43 59.06 -4.07
C GLY A 17 -9.10 57.87 -3.15
N ILE A 18 -9.10 56.65 -3.69
CA ILE A 18 -8.79 55.41 -2.94
C ILE A 18 -7.28 55.13 -3.02
N PRO A 19 -6.62 54.68 -1.92
CA PRO A 19 -5.21 54.29 -1.98
C PRO A 19 -4.95 53.20 -3.03
N LEU A 20 -3.98 53.43 -3.93
CA LEU A 20 -3.65 52.56 -5.06
C LEU A 20 -3.40 51.10 -4.67
N LYS A 21 -2.82 50.86 -3.48
CA LYS A 21 -2.60 49.49 -2.96
C LYS A 21 -3.90 48.72 -2.76
N VAL A 22 -4.98 49.40 -2.37
CA VAL A 22 -6.30 48.79 -2.09
C VAL A 22 -7.03 48.45 -3.39
N SER A 23 -7.01 49.35 -4.37
CA SER A 23 -7.62 49.12 -5.69
C SER A 23 -6.87 48.04 -6.49
N LEU A 24 -5.53 48.07 -6.46
CA LEU A 24 -4.69 47.04 -7.09
C LEU A 24 -4.92 45.66 -6.45
N GLY A 25 -4.99 45.59 -5.11
CA GLY A 25 -5.27 44.36 -4.38
C GLY A 25 -6.65 43.76 -4.69
N ARG A 26 -7.69 44.60 -4.86
CA ARG A 26 -9.03 44.16 -5.27
C ARG A 26 -9.04 43.62 -6.71
N SER A 27 -8.37 44.31 -7.63
CA SER A 27 -8.24 43.88 -9.03
C SER A 27 -7.48 42.56 -9.15
N LEU A 28 -6.34 42.44 -8.45
CA LEU A 28 -5.53 41.22 -8.39
C LEU A 28 -6.27 40.03 -7.78
N ARG A 29 -7.11 40.24 -6.76
CA ARG A 29 -7.95 39.15 -6.21
C ARG A 29 -8.99 38.67 -7.21
N ARG A 30 -9.63 39.59 -7.95
CA ARG A 30 -10.60 39.23 -9.00
C ARG A 30 -9.95 38.48 -10.16
N SER A 31 -8.76 38.91 -10.61
CA SER A 31 -8.04 38.21 -11.68
C SER A 31 -7.56 36.83 -11.24
N LYS A 32 -7.01 36.70 -10.01
CA LYS A 32 -6.63 35.40 -9.43
C LYS A 32 -7.82 34.47 -9.26
N LEU A 33 -8.94 34.96 -8.74
CA LEU A 33 -10.14 34.14 -8.54
C LEU A 33 -10.72 33.67 -9.88
N ARG A 34 -10.74 34.54 -10.90
CA ARG A 34 -11.15 34.15 -12.27
C ARG A 34 -10.22 33.09 -12.86
N GLY A 35 -8.91 33.26 -12.72
CA GLY A 35 -7.92 32.27 -13.17
C GLY A 35 -8.10 30.92 -12.48
N ILE A 36 -8.28 30.92 -11.16
CA ILE A 36 -8.56 29.70 -10.40
C ILE A 36 -9.88 29.08 -10.84
N LEU A 37 -10.95 29.87 -11.00
CA LEU A 37 -12.26 29.37 -11.43
C LEU A 37 -12.21 28.75 -12.84
N LEU A 38 -11.34 29.24 -13.72
CA LEU A 38 -11.14 28.68 -15.07
C LEU A 38 -10.43 27.33 -15.03
N VAL A 39 -9.48 27.14 -14.10
CA VAL A 39 -8.68 25.91 -13.96
C VAL A 39 -9.36 24.89 -13.04
N LEU A 40 -10.22 25.34 -12.12
CA LEU A 40 -10.85 24.50 -11.10
C LEU A 40 -11.62 23.30 -11.67
N PRO A 41 -12.45 23.42 -12.73
CA PRO A 41 -13.17 22.27 -13.29
C PRO A 41 -12.22 21.20 -13.82
N ALA A 42 -11.16 21.61 -14.54
CA ALA A 42 -10.15 20.69 -15.07
C ALA A 42 -9.33 20.03 -13.94
N LEU A 43 -9.00 20.79 -12.89
CA LEU A 43 -8.31 20.27 -11.72
C LEU A 43 -9.17 19.27 -10.94
N LEU A 44 -10.44 19.58 -10.70
CA LEU A 44 -11.38 18.67 -10.04
C LEU A 44 -11.59 17.39 -10.84
N PHE A 45 -11.70 17.50 -12.17
CA PHE A 45 -11.76 16.35 -13.06
C PHE A 45 -10.53 15.43 -12.89
N LEU A 46 -9.32 16.00 -12.87
CA LEU A 46 -8.09 15.24 -12.63
C LEU A 46 -8.08 14.58 -11.25
N ILE A 47 -8.49 15.30 -10.20
CA ILE A 47 -8.55 14.75 -8.83
C ILE A 47 -9.52 13.57 -8.76
N ILE A 48 -10.70 13.69 -9.36
CA ILE A 48 -11.73 12.65 -9.30
C ILE A 48 -11.29 11.39 -10.08
N ILE A 49 -10.63 11.55 -11.23
CA ILE A 49 -10.27 10.41 -12.10
C ILE A 49 -8.95 9.78 -11.71
N PHE A 50 -7.97 10.55 -11.26
CA PHE A 50 -6.65 10.04 -10.91
C PHE A 50 -6.47 9.91 -9.40
N VAL A 51 -6.64 11.00 -8.65
CA VAL A 51 -6.29 11.04 -7.22
C VAL A 51 -7.18 10.10 -6.40
N VAL A 52 -8.50 10.10 -6.63
CA VAL A 52 -9.43 9.23 -5.88
C VAL A 52 -9.17 7.74 -6.14
N PRO A 53 -9.05 7.25 -7.39
CA PRO A 53 -8.71 5.85 -7.64
C PRO A 53 -7.32 5.45 -7.14
N ILE A 54 -6.32 6.34 -7.25
CA ILE A 54 -4.99 6.10 -6.68
C ILE A 54 -5.08 5.94 -5.16
N PHE A 55 -5.78 6.84 -4.47
CA PHE A 55 -5.96 6.73 -3.03
C PHE A 55 -6.70 5.45 -2.62
N ASN A 56 -7.76 5.08 -3.36
CA ASN A 56 -8.48 3.82 -3.12
C ASN A 56 -7.54 2.61 -3.27
N LEU A 57 -6.73 2.58 -4.34
CA LEU A 57 -5.75 1.53 -4.59
C LEU A 57 -4.66 1.50 -3.52
N LEU A 58 -4.18 2.65 -3.05
CA LEU A 58 -3.21 2.74 -1.96
C LEU A 58 -3.82 2.28 -0.62
N SER A 59 -5.07 2.61 -0.31
CA SER A 59 -5.70 2.11 0.93
C SER A 59 -5.84 0.58 0.93
N ARG A 60 -6.07 -0.03 -0.24
CA ARG A 60 -6.06 -1.50 -0.39
C ARG A 60 -4.69 -2.12 -0.15
N SER A 61 -3.61 -1.36 -0.24
CA SER A 61 -2.25 -1.85 0.06
C SER A 61 -1.98 -2.03 1.56
N VAL A 62 -2.89 -1.58 2.43
CA VAL A 62 -2.82 -1.79 3.89
C VAL A 62 -4.02 -2.56 4.44
N ASP A 63 -5.10 -2.73 3.68
CA ASP A 63 -6.30 -3.48 4.09
C ASP A 63 -6.06 -5.00 4.02
N ASP A 64 -6.21 -5.68 5.15
CA ASP A 64 -6.15 -7.14 5.29
C ASP A 64 -7.36 -7.72 6.05
N THR A 65 -8.51 -7.05 5.96
CA THR A 65 -9.75 -7.46 6.63
C THR A 65 -10.33 -8.77 6.08
N LEU A 66 -9.90 -9.20 4.88
CA LEU A 66 -10.50 -10.30 4.15
C LEU A 66 -10.39 -11.66 4.86
N VAL A 67 -9.22 -11.97 5.44
CA VAL A 67 -9.01 -13.24 6.16
C VAL A 67 -9.75 -13.22 7.50
N ASN A 68 -9.72 -12.08 8.20
CA ASN A 68 -10.44 -11.87 9.45
C ASN A 68 -11.96 -12.06 9.30
N ARG A 69 -12.54 -11.56 8.21
CA ARG A 69 -13.96 -11.78 7.89
C ARG A 69 -14.27 -13.22 7.50
N ALA A 70 -13.32 -13.95 6.92
CA ALA A 70 -13.51 -15.32 6.50
C ALA A 70 -13.36 -16.34 7.65
N LEU A 71 -12.50 -16.04 8.64
CA LEU A 71 -12.13 -16.94 9.73
C LEU A 71 -12.36 -16.33 11.13
N PRO A 72 -13.55 -15.76 11.43
CA PRO A 72 -13.77 -15.01 12.66
C PRO A 72 -13.61 -15.86 13.92
N ARG A 73 -14.13 -17.10 13.93
CA ARG A 73 -14.04 -17.99 15.11
C ARG A 73 -12.61 -18.45 15.33
N THR A 74 -11.91 -18.73 14.22
CA THR A 74 -10.51 -19.16 14.25
C THR A 74 -9.63 -18.11 14.91
N PHE A 75 -9.83 -16.82 14.59
CA PHE A 75 -9.03 -15.75 15.19
C PHE A 75 -9.34 -15.48 16.66
N VAL A 76 -10.54 -15.82 17.13
CA VAL A 76 -10.86 -15.81 18.57
C VAL A 76 -10.08 -16.92 19.28
N ALA A 77 -10.13 -18.16 18.78
CA ALA A 77 -9.35 -19.27 19.34
C ALA A 77 -7.82 -19.09 19.18
N PHE A 78 -7.39 -18.33 18.17
CA PHE A 78 -5.98 -18.02 17.95
C PHE A 78 -5.37 -17.18 19.09
N GLU A 79 -6.16 -16.37 19.79
CA GLU A 79 -5.65 -15.49 20.86
C GLU A 79 -5.12 -16.27 22.07
N SER A 80 -5.74 -17.41 22.39
CA SER A 80 -5.34 -18.27 23.50
C SER A 80 -4.23 -19.26 23.15
N TRP A 81 -3.83 -19.36 21.88
CA TRP A 81 -2.84 -20.34 21.42
C TRP A 81 -1.39 -19.85 21.60
N ASP A 82 -0.50 -20.77 21.99
CA ASP A 82 0.93 -20.54 22.27
C ASP A 82 1.79 -20.23 21.03
N ARG A 83 1.28 -20.51 19.83
CA ARG A 83 1.94 -20.33 18.52
C ARG A 83 3.20 -21.17 18.30
N GLN A 84 3.46 -22.13 19.17
CA GLN A 84 4.65 -22.99 19.13
C GLN A 84 4.30 -24.44 18.81
N SER A 85 3.19 -24.92 19.36
CA SER A 85 2.76 -26.31 19.23
C SER A 85 1.54 -26.44 18.32
N LEU A 86 1.09 -27.66 18.02
CA LEU A 86 -0.19 -27.81 17.30
C LEU A 86 -1.33 -27.19 18.12
N PRO A 87 -2.26 -26.46 17.49
CA PRO A 87 -3.37 -25.87 18.22
C PRO A 87 -4.23 -26.87 18.98
N GLU A 88 -4.92 -26.37 19.99
CA GLU A 88 -5.93 -27.15 20.71
C GLU A 88 -7.13 -27.50 19.82
N GLU A 89 -7.86 -28.53 20.22
CA GLU A 89 -9.04 -29.04 19.51
C GLU A 89 -10.07 -27.93 19.19
N THR A 90 -10.22 -26.98 20.10
CA THR A 90 -11.10 -25.81 19.97
C THR A 90 -10.78 -24.96 18.74
N MET A 91 -9.50 -24.82 18.38
CA MET A 91 -9.07 -24.07 17.20
C MET A 91 -9.30 -24.87 15.90
N PHE A 92 -9.17 -26.20 15.95
CA PHE A 92 -9.53 -27.08 14.83
C PHE A 92 -11.04 -27.04 14.56
N GLU A 93 -11.85 -27.06 15.61
CA GLU A 93 -13.31 -26.87 15.51
C GLU A 93 -13.64 -25.49 14.92
N ALA A 94 -13.01 -24.43 15.42
CA ALA A 94 -13.27 -23.07 14.96
C ALA A 94 -13.01 -22.90 13.44
N ILE A 95 -11.88 -23.41 12.93
CA ILE A 95 -11.58 -23.32 11.50
C ILE A 95 -12.47 -24.25 10.66
N PHE A 96 -12.87 -25.40 11.21
CA PHE A 96 -13.83 -26.29 10.56
C PHE A 96 -15.17 -25.58 10.36
N LEU A 97 -15.67 -24.93 11.41
CA LEU A 97 -16.91 -24.16 11.37
C LEU A 97 -16.79 -22.98 10.42
N ASP A 98 -15.70 -22.21 10.45
CA ASP A 98 -15.52 -21.07 9.55
C ASP A 98 -15.46 -21.50 8.07
N ILE A 99 -14.77 -22.60 7.74
CA ILE A 99 -14.69 -23.11 6.36
C ILE A 99 -16.05 -23.68 5.88
N THR A 100 -16.82 -24.30 6.76
CA THR A 100 -18.06 -25.00 6.39
C THR A 100 -19.31 -24.13 6.44
N THR A 101 -19.37 -23.19 7.38
CA THR A 101 -20.49 -22.26 7.58
C THR A 101 -20.26 -20.92 6.90
N GLY A 102 -19.01 -20.53 6.66
CA GLY A 102 -18.65 -19.27 6.02
C GLY A 102 -19.16 -19.16 4.58
N GLU A 103 -19.33 -17.92 4.15
CA GLU A 103 -19.74 -17.61 2.79
C GLU A 103 -18.67 -18.07 1.78
N LYS A 104 -19.06 -18.91 0.82
CA LYS A 104 -18.14 -19.53 -0.15
C LYS A 104 -17.29 -18.49 -0.90
N TYR A 105 -17.86 -17.34 -1.23
CA TYR A 105 -17.17 -16.27 -1.95
C TYR A 105 -16.07 -15.63 -1.09
N THR A 106 -16.42 -15.24 0.13
CA THR A 106 -15.50 -14.61 1.10
C THR A 106 -14.37 -15.55 1.50
N VAL A 107 -14.69 -16.81 1.84
CA VAL A 107 -13.69 -17.85 2.14
C VAL A 107 -12.80 -18.09 0.92
N GLY A 108 -13.39 -18.20 -0.27
CA GLY A 108 -12.66 -18.40 -1.53
C GLY A 108 -11.66 -17.28 -1.84
N LYS A 109 -12.07 -16.02 -1.66
CA LYS A 109 -11.19 -14.85 -1.81
C LYS A 109 -10.09 -14.83 -0.77
N ALA A 110 -10.40 -15.09 0.51
CA ALA A 110 -9.42 -15.14 1.60
C ALA A 110 -8.31 -16.16 1.32
N THR A 111 -8.61 -17.29 0.69
CA THR A 111 -7.58 -18.29 0.35
C THR A 111 -6.45 -17.74 -0.54
N THR A 112 -6.73 -16.77 -1.40
CA THR A 112 -5.71 -16.12 -2.24
C THR A 112 -4.74 -15.33 -1.38
N ARG A 113 -5.28 -14.54 -0.44
CA ARG A 113 -4.49 -13.76 0.52
C ARG A 113 -3.65 -14.66 1.42
N MET A 114 -4.25 -15.74 1.93
CA MET A 114 -3.54 -16.72 2.76
C MET A 114 -2.38 -17.37 2.00
N ASN A 115 -2.56 -17.63 0.70
CA ASN A 115 -1.54 -18.24 -0.15
C ASN A 115 -0.33 -17.33 -0.40
N TYR A 116 -0.47 -16.01 -0.24
CA TYR A 116 0.67 -15.09 -0.32
C TYR A 116 1.63 -15.23 0.86
N GLU A 117 1.11 -15.53 2.07
CA GLU A 117 1.99 -15.83 3.22
C GLU A 117 2.62 -17.21 3.08
N LYS A 118 1.80 -18.24 2.81
CA LYS A 118 2.29 -19.60 2.62
C LYS A 118 1.63 -20.29 1.43
N PRO A 119 2.40 -20.64 0.39
CA PRO A 119 1.90 -21.44 -0.72
C PRO A 119 1.31 -22.75 -0.23
N GLY A 120 0.12 -23.09 -0.73
CA GLY A 120 -0.60 -24.32 -0.38
C GLY A 120 -1.89 -24.08 0.39
N TRP A 121 -2.08 -22.90 1.01
CA TRP A 121 -3.34 -22.54 1.68
C TRP A 121 -4.55 -22.66 0.75
N ARG A 122 -4.42 -22.16 -0.49
CA ARG A 122 -5.51 -22.22 -1.48
C ARG A 122 -5.98 -23.64 -1.76
N SER A 123 -5.05 -24.57 -1.94
CA SER A 123 -5.40 -25.98 -2.20
C SER A 123 -5.89 -26.68 -0.93
N LEU A 124 -5.33 -26.33 0.24
CA LEU A 124 -5.72 -26.87 1.54
C LEU A 124 -7.17 -26.53 1.86
N ILE A 125 -7.55 -25.25 1.81
CA ILE A 125 -8.93 -24.80 2.10
C ILE A 125 -9.92 -25.33 1.06
N LYS A 126 -9.57 -25.30 -0.24
CA LYS A 126 -10.45 -25.84 -1.31
C LYS A 126 -10.71 -27.35 -1.15
N LYS A 127 -9.71 -28.12 -0.72
CA LYS A 127 -9.88 -29.56 -0.44
C LYS A 127 -10.69 -29.78 0.84
N SER A 128 -10.44 -28.97 1.86
CA SER A 128 -11.11 -28.99 3.15
C SER A 128 -12.60 -28.69 3.02
N GLY A 129 -12.98 -27.56 2.41
CA GLY A 129 -14.40 -27.21 2.21
C GLY A 129 -15.20 -28.26 1.42
N ARG A 130 -14.56 -29.02 0.53
CA ARG A 130 -15.21 -30.14 -0.20
C ARG A 130 -15.38 -31.41 0.64
N LYS A 131 -14.44 -31.70 1.54
CA LYS A 131 -14.38 -32.98 2.28
C LYS A 131 -14.91 -32.89 3.71
N PHE A 132 -14.83 -31.72 4.35
CA PHE A 132 -15.23 -31.48 5.74
C PHE A 132 -16.68 -31.88 5.98
N LYS A 133 -17.63 -31.28 5.24
CA LYS A 133 -19.07 -31.61 5.33
C LYS A 133 -19.41 -33.08 5.02
N LYS A 134 -18.53 -33.80 4.30
CA LYS A 134 -18.79 -35.17 3.87
C LYS A 134 -18.20 -36.22 4.81
N LYS A 135 -17.07 -35.91 5.45
CA LYS A 135 -16.25 -36.89 6.17
C LYS A 135 -16.15 -36.64 7.67
N ILE A 136 -16.46 -35.43 8.13
CA ILE A 136 -16.44 -35.07 9.55
C ILE A 136 -17.87 -34.75 9.93
N LYS A 137 -18.41 -35.51 10.88
CA LYS A 137 -19.76 -35.31 11.42
C LYS A 137 -19.71 -34.87 12.87
N ASP A 138 -18.85 -35.50 13.66
CA ASP A 138 -18.69 -35.25 15.09
C ASP A 138 -17.19 -35.13 15.46
N PRO A 139 -16.87 -34.53 16.63
CA PRO A 139 -15.50 -34.50 17.17
C PRO A 139 -14.89 -35.91 17.32
N PRO A 140 -13.55 -36.08 17.25
CA PRO A 140 -12.52 -35.03 17.16
C PRO A 140 -12.27 -34.54 15.72
N TYR A 141 -12.24 -33.22 15.56
CA TYR A 141 -11.92 -32.49 14.33
C TYR A 141 -10.44 -32.58 13.97
N ARG A 142 -9.52 -32.51 14.93
CA ARG A 142 -8.07 -32.52 14.65
C ARG A 142 -7.63 -33.73 13.84
N ASP A 143 -7.89 -34.93 14.35
CA ASP A 143 -7.47 -36.18 13.69
C ASP A 143 -8.16 -36.36 12.34
N ALA A 144 -9.45 -36.00 12.26
CA ALA A 144 -10.21 -36.09 11.02
C ALA A 144 -9.67 -35.13 9.94
N MET A 145 -9.30 -33.91 10.33
CA MET A 145 -8.70 -32.90 9.43
C MET A 145 -7.31 -33.35 8.94
N ILE A 146 -6.46 -33.83 9.85
CA ILE A 146 -5.12 -34.35 9.52
C ILE A 146 -5.23 -35.56 8.57
N LYS A 147 -6.20 -36.45 8.79
CA LYS A 147 -6.47 -37.59 7.91
C LYS A 147 -6.93 -37.16 6.50
N ILE A 148 -7.64 -36.03 6.38
CA ILE A 148 -8.05 -35.48 5.09
C ILE A 148 -6.85 -34.87 4.35
N ASP A 149 -6.02 -34.12 5.06
CA ASP A 149 -4.81 -33.50 4.52
C ASP A 149 -3.76 -33.33 5.63
N LYS A 150 -2.59 -33.96 5.45
CA LYS A 150 -1.50 -33.95 6.44
C LYS A 150 -1.02 -32.55 6.81
N ARG A 151 -1.23 -31.55 5.93
CA ARG A 151 -0.85 -30.15 6.18
C ARG A 151 -1.61 -29.50 7.33
N TRP A 152 -2.77 -30.03 7.74
CA TRP A 152 -3.44 -29.58 8.95
C TRP A 152 -2.65 -29.92 10.23
N GLY A 153 -1.75 -30.90 10.16
CA GLY A 153 -0.82 -31.26 11.23
C GLY A 153 0.51 -30.51 11.17
N ASP A 154 0.67 -29.56 10.24
CA ASP A 154 1.87 -28.75 10.10
C ASP A 154 1.67 -27.40 10.83
N VAL A 155 2.40 -27.21 11.93
CA VAL A 155 2.37 -26.01 12.78
C VAL A 155 2.67 -24.75 11.97
N THR A 156 3.51 -24.85 10.93
CA THR A 156 3.91 -23.68 10.14
C THR A 156 2.75 -23.08 9.35
N PHE A 157 1.71 -23.85 9.01
CA PHE A 157 0.48 -23.28 8.44
C PHE A 157 -0.23 -22.43 9.49
N TRP A 158 -0.48 -22.97 10.68
CA TRP A 158 -1.15 -22.25 11.77
C TRP A 158 -0.42 -20.98 12.19
N GLN A 159 0.92 -21.02 12.26
CA GLN A 159 1.77 -19.87 12.53
C GLN A 159 1.55 -18.71 11.55
N THR A 160 1.32 -19.00 10.26
CA THR A 160 1.09 -17.95 9.26
C THR A 160 -0.22 -17.18 9.46
N LEU A 161 -1.18 -17.71 10.24
CA LEU A 161 -2.39 -16.97 10.60
C LEU A 161 -2.06 -15.75 11.48
N GLY A 162 -0.97 -15.79 12.25
CA GLY A 162 -0.55 -14.67 13.09
C GLY A 162 -0.25 -13.39 12.29
N ALA A 163 0.32 -13.55 11.09
CA ALA A 163 0.59 -12.44 10.17
C ALA A 163 -0.68 -11.85 9.53
N MET A 164 -1.81 -12.59 9.54
CA MET A 164 -3.08 -12.22 8.91
C MET A 164 -4.16 -11.79 9.91
N LYS A 165 -3.85 -11.82 11.22
CA LYS A 165 -4.80 -11.49 12.31
C LYS A 165 -5.23 -10.02 12.28
N ASP A 166 -4.36 -9.12 11.88
CA ASP A 166 -4.70 -7.70 11.92
C ASP A 166 -5.50 -7.28 10.69
N PRO A 167 -6.53 -6.43 10.85
CA PRO A 167 -7.26 -5.87 9.71
C PRO A 167 -6.41 -4.90 8.87
N GLN A 168 -5.30 -4.41 9.41
CA GLN A 168 -4.34 -3.57 8.72
C GLN A 168 -2.95 -4.19 8.76
N THR A 169 -2.24 -4.19 7.63
CA THR A 169 -0.91 -4.80 7.54
C THR A 169 0.07 -3.95 6.76
N LEU A 170 1.32 -3.93 7.22
CA LEU A 170 2.47 -3.46 6.45
C LEU A 170 3.18 -4.62 5.71
N GLY A 171 2.60 -5.83 5.75
CA GLY A 171 3.20 -7.04 5.18
C GLY A 171 3.47 -6.91 3.69
N TYR A 172 2.62 -6.22 2.93
CA TYR A 172 2.85 -5.97 1.50
C TYR A 172 4.10 -5.12 1.23
N PHE A 173 4.40 -4.14 2.09
CA PHE A 173 5.61 -3.32 1.97
C PHE A 173 6.86 -4.11 2.39
N LEU A 174 6.76 -4.89 3.47
CA LEU A 174 7.84 -5.80 3.86
C LEU A 174 8.16 -6.80 2.76
N ASN A 175 7.12 -7.32 2.08
CA ASN A 175 7.28 -8.23 0.97
C ASN A 175 8.10 -7.64 -0.18
N ALA A 176 7.99 -6.33 -0.43
CA ALA A 176 8.75 -5.61 -1.45
C ALA A 176 10.25 -5.43 -1.12
N VAL A 177 10.62 -5.56 0.17
CA VAL A 177 12.01 -5.54 0.64
C VAL A 177 12.49 -6.92 1.08
N ASP A 178 11.90 -7.99 0.52
CA ASP A 178 12.24 -9.39 0.78
C ASP A 178 12.09 -9.83 2.26
N ARG A 179 11.23 -9.14 3.03
CA ARG A 179 10.91 -9.44 4.44
C ARG A 179 9.45 -9.89 4.58
N GLN A 180 9.14 -10.53 5.70
CA GLN A 180 7.79 -10.98 6.04
C GLN A 180 7.58 -10.95 7.56
N TYR A 181 6.32 -10.99 8.01
CA TYR A 181 5.99 -11.16 9.41
C TYR A 181 6.01 -12.63 9.81
N ASP A 182 6.53 -12.92 10.99
CA ASP A 182 6.38 -14.22 11.64
C ASP A 182 5.06 -14.29 12.45
N ALA A 183 4.73 -15.47 13.02
CA ALA A 183 3.56 -15.69 13.87
C ALA A 183 3.44 -14.70 15.05
N ASN A 184 4.59 -14.20 15.52
CA ASN A 184 4.69 -13.22 16.60
C ASN A 184 4.83 -11.77 16.11
N LYS A 185 4.59 -11.51 14.82
CA LYS A 185 4.78 -10.20 14.14
C LYS A 185 6.20 -9.65 14.18
N HIS A 186 7.19 -10.50 14.43
CA HIS A 186 8.59 -10.12 14.21
C HIS A 186 8.86 -10.05 12.70
N VAL A 187 9.63 -9.05 12.30
CA VAL A 187 10.05 -8.89 10.90
C VAL A 187 11.23 -9.82 10.64
N ILE A 188 10.98 -10.86 9.85
CA ILE A 188 12.00 -11.84 9.45
C ILE A 188 12.30 -11.72 7.96
N MET A 189 13.49 -12.14 7.55
CA MET A 189 13.84 -12.25 6.14
C MET A 189 13.12 -13.45 5.52
N LYS A 190 12.66 -13.32 4.28
CA LYS A 190 12.09 -14.44 3.52
C LYS A 190 13.11 -15.55 3.31
N GLU A 191 12.66 -16.73 2.91
CA GLU A 191 13.53 -17.81 2.47
C GLU A 191 14.36 -17.39 1.24
N LYS A 192 15.60 -17.89 1.12
CA LYS A 192 16.57 -17.46 0.09
C LYS A 192 16.00 -17.48 -1.32
N GLU A 193 15.23 -18.51 -1.67
CA GLU A 193 14.62 -18.68 -2.99
C GLU A 193 13.56 -17.62 -3.33
N ARG A 194 13.04 -16.91 -2.31
CA ARG A 194 12.00 -15.88 -2.46
C ARG A 194 12.53 -14.45 -2.33
N ARG A 195 13.83 -14.28 -2.06
CA ARG A 195 14.48 -12.97 -1.98
C ARG A 195 14.89 -12.52 -3.37
N VAL A 196 13.99 -11.87 -4.08
CA VAL A 196 14.24 -11.47 -5.47
C VAL A 196 14.10 -9.96 -5.63
N TYR A 197 13.26 -9.30 -4.83
CA TYR A 197 12.91 -7.91 -5.06
C TYR A 197 14.10 -6.98 -4.83
N VAL A 198 14.77 -7.05 -3.68
CA VAL A 198 15.87 -6.12 -3.33
C VAL A 198 17.02 -6.24 -4.33
N MET A 199 17.33 -7.46 -4.76
CA MET A 199 18.35 -7.71 -5.78
C MET A 199 17.98 -7.05 -7.12
N LEU A 200 16.72 -7.17 -7.56
CA LEU A 200 16.24 -6.54 -8.79
C LEU A 200 16.25 -5.02 -8.70
N TRP A 201 15.80 -4.44 -7.57
CA TRP A 201 15.84 -3.00 -7.32
C TRP A 201 17.25 -2.43 -7.48
N TRP A 202 18.24 -3.10 -6.91
CA TRP A 202 19.62 -2.62 -7.01
C TRP A 202 20.15 -2.69 -8.45
N ARG A 203 19.83 -3.76 -9.18
CA ARG A 203 20.23 -3.92 -10.58
C ARG A 203 19.62 -2.85 -11.48
N THR A 204 18.33 -2.54 -11.31
CA THR A 204 17.64 -1.54 -12.13
C THR A 204 18.08 -0.12 -11.78
N LEU A 205 18.23 0.21 -10.49
CA LEU A 205 18.73 1.51 -10.06
C LEU A 205 20.13 1.77 -10.60
N LEU A 206 21.04 0.80 -10.46
CA LEU A 206 22.41 0.91 -10.95
C LEU A 206 22.46 1.09 -12.46
N LEU A 207 21.66 0.32 -13.22
CA LEU A 207 21.56 0.49 -14.67
C LEU A 207 21.06 1.89 -15.06
N SER A 208 19.98 2.36 -14.42
CA SER A 208 19.43 3.69 -14.69
C SER A 208 20.41 4.82 -14.37
N LEU A 209 21.19 4.68 -13.29
CA LEU A 209 22.21 5.64 -12.90
C LEU A 209 23.35 5.68 -13.93
N ILE A 210 23.83 4.52 -14.38
CA ILE A 210 24.87 4.41 -15.42
C ILE A 210 24.41 5.09 -16.71
N VAL A 211 23.18 4.81 -17.16
CA VAL A 211 22.62 5.44 -18.37
C VAL A 211 22.52 6.95 -18.18
N THR A 212 22.02 7.42 -17.03
CA THR A 212 21.91 8.87 -16.74
C THR A 212 23.26 9.56 -16.80
N VAL A 213 24.28 8.99 -16.14
CA VAL A 213 25.64 9.54 -16.13
C VAL A 213 26.24 9.51 -17.55
N GLY A 214 26.02 8.43 -18.31
CA GLY A 214 26.46 8.31 -19.69
C GLY A 214 25.82 9.37 -20.61
N CYS A 215 24.52 9.62 -20.48
CA CYS A 215 23.83 10.67 -21.20
C CYS A 215 24.38 12.06 -20.85
N LEU A 216 24.60 12.34 -19.57
CA LEU A 216 25.18 13.63 -19.15
C LEU A 216 26.59 13.82 -19.68
N ALA A 217 27.43 12.78 -19.62
CA ALA A 217 28.80 12.83 -20.11
C ALA A 217 28.88 13.10 -21.62
N MET A 218 27.93 12.57 -22.41
CA MET A 218 27.89 12.79 -23.86
C MET A 218 27.16 14.08 -24.26
N ALA A 219 26.06 14.43 -23.58
CA ALA A 219 25.24 15.58 -23.93
C ALA A 219 25.84 16.90 -23.46
N TYR A 220 26.53 16.93 -22.31
CA TYR A 220 27.09 18.15 -21.74
C TYR A 220 28.12 18.84 -22.67
N PRO A 221 29.10 18.12 -23.27
CA PRO A 221 30.03 18.74 -24.21
C PRO A 221 29.34 19.34 -25.43
N VAL A 222 28.36 18.63 -26.01
CA VAL A 222 27.60 19.10 -27.17
C VAL A 222 26.79 20.34 -26.83
N ALA A 223 26.11 20.34 -25.69
CA ALA A 223 25.35 21.50 -25.23
C ALA A 223 26.26 22.70 -24.93
N HIS A 224 27.43 22.47 -24.33
CA HIS A 224 28.40 23.53 -24.08
C HIS A 224 28.92 24.15 -25.38
N LEU A 225 29.30 23.32 -26.36
CA LEU A 225 29.72 23.79 -27.68
C LEU A 225 28.63 24.64 -28.34
N LEU A 226 27.39 24.16 -28.35
CA LEU A 226 26.25 24.89 -28.92
C LEU A 226 25.98 26.22 -28.21
N ALA A 227 26.13 26.28 -26.89
CA ALA A 227 25.92 27.50 -26.12
C ALA A 227 27.04 28.55 -26.33
N THR A 228 28.26 28.11 -26.66
CA THR A 228 29.40 29.00 -26.91
C THR A 228 29.52 29.49 -28.35
N LEU A 229 28.68 29.00 -29.27
CA LEU A 229 28.65 29.49 -30.64
C LEU A 229 28.16 30.95 -30.67
N PRO A 230 28.85 31.86 -31.39
CA PRO A 230 28.38 33.23 -31.53
C PRO A 230 27.02 33.23 -32.24
N LEU A 231 26.06 33.98 -31.69
CA LEU A 231 24.76 34.19 -32.34
C LEU A 231 25.00 34.76 -33.72
N HIS A 232 24.68 33.97 -34.75
CA HIS A 232 24.77 34.43 -36.12
C HIS A 232 23.78 35.59 -36.28
N TYR A 233 24.32 36.78 -36.52
CA TYR A 233 23.53 37.98 -36.82
C TYR A 233 22.65 37.65 -38.03
N SER A 234 21.33 37.74 -37.85
CA SER A 234 20.38 37.82 -38.96
C SER A 234 20.35 39.23 -39.52
#